data_AF-A0A914INQ3-F1
#
_entry.id   AF-A0A914INQ3-F1
#
_cell.length_a   1.000
_cell.length_b   1.000
_cell.length_c   1.000
_cell.angle_alpha   90.00
_cell.angle_beta   90.00
_cell.angle_gamma   90.00
#
_symmetry.space_group_name_H-M   'P 1'
#
loop_
_entity.id
_entity.type
_entity.pdbx_description
1 polymer ?
#
loop_
_entity_poly.entity_id
_entity_poly.type
_entity_poly.pdbx_seq_one_letter_code
_entity_poly.pdbx_strand_id
1 'polypeptide(L)'
;MLYTFRVRRELQRARQELSHSLYRNDAALRTIARLNQQLTAARSALAGMERPDPVTAMEINAARSALAGMERPDPVTAMEINAGEELGLDKDFLDQLDAKSEALTTARRQRGKEPPQTDAKVEELQRMELKRENKNLHDSNPPGILSLDLQGTMTATGGVDKKVILYNLESDEIEATFVGHRKKISSVLLLPNLETVLSDSNMEKR
;
A
#
# COMPACT_ATOMS: atom_id res chain seq x y z
N MET A 1 57.97 -24.37 -23.41
CA MET A 1 58.10 -23.91 -22.01
C MET A 1 57.62 -22.48 -21.75
N LEU A 2 57.81 -21.51 -22.66
CA LEU A 2 57.35 -20.12 -22.45
C LEU A 2 55.82 -19.95 -22.45
N TYR A 3 55.10 -20.66 -23.34
CA TYR A 3 53.64 -20.60 -23.41
C TYR A 3 52.97 -21.07 -22.10
N THR A 4 53.40 -22.20 -21.56
CA THR A 4 52.90 -22.74 -20.29
C THR A 4 53.19 -21.82 -19.10
N PHE A 5 54.31 -21.09 -19.12
CA PHE A 5 54.61 -20.09 -18.09
C PHE A 5 53.70 -18.86 -18.20
N ARG A 6 53.46 -18.35 -19.42
CA ARG A 6 52.57 -17.21 -19.67
C ARG A 6 51.13 -17.53 -19.21
N VAL A 7 50.61 -18.70 -19.58
CA VAL A 7 49.27 -19.16 -19.17
C VAL A 7 49.16 -19.30 -17.63
N ARG A 8 50.18 -19.86 -16.96
CA ARG A 8 50.20 -19.93 -15.48
C ARG A 8 50.21 -18.56 -14.83
N ARG A 9 50.96 -17.60 -15.39
CA ARG A 9 51.02 -16.22 -14.89
C ARG A 9 49.68 -15.50 -15.07
N GLU A 10 49.03 -15.66 -16.22
CA GLU A 10 47.70 -15.09 -16.49
C GLU A 10 46.64 -15.69 -15.57
N LEU A 11 46.65 -17.01 -15.37
CA LEU A 11 45.75 -17.68 -14.44
C LEU A 11 45.96 -17.21 -13.00
N GLN A 12 47.21 -17.01 -12.57
CA GLN A 12 47.51 -16.50 -11.24
C GLN A 12 47.05 -15.04 -11.08
N ARG A 13 47.22 -14.21 -12.11
CA ARG A 13 46.73 -12.83 -12.13
C ARG A 13 45.21 -12.76 -12.06
N ALA A 14 44.51 -13.53 -12.90
CA ALA A 14 43.05 -13.59 -12.88
C ALA A 14 42.51 -14.07 -11.52
N ARG A 15 43.19 -15.02 -10.86
CA ARG A 15 42.83 -15.45 -9.49
C ARG A 15 42.99 -14.34 -8.45
N GLN A 16 44.05 -13.52 -8.55
CA GLN A 16 44.26 -12.39 -7.65
C GLN A 16 43.25 -11.26 -7.88
N GLU A 17 42.92 -10.97 -9.13
CA GLU A 17 41.90 -9.98 -9.49
C GLU A 17 40.50 -10.45 -9.03
N LEU A 18 40.20 -11.74 -9.18
CA LEU A 18 38.95 -12.33 -8.70
C LEU A 18 38.87 -12.30 -7.17
N SER A 19 39.92 -12.69 -6.44
CA SER A 19 39.89 -12.63 -4.97
C SER A 19 39.72 -11.21 -4.46
N HIS A 20 40.42 -10.23 -5.06
CA HIS A 20 40.28 -8.83 -4.69
C HIS A 20 38.86 -8.29 -4.94
N SER A 21 38.24 -8.63 -6.08
CA SER A 21 36.87 -8.20 -6.37
C SER A 21 35.85 -8.83 -5.41
N LEU A 22 36.02 -10.10 -5.02
CA LEU A 22 35.16 -10.75 -4.03
C LEU A 22 35.26 -10.09 -2.65
N TYR A 23 36.47 -9.75 -2.19
CA TYR A 23 36.63 -9.02 -0.94
C TYR A 23 36.00 -7.61 -0.99
N ARG A 24 36.14 -6.92 -2.12
CA ARG A 24 35.49 -5.61 -2.32
C ARG A 24 33.96 -5.72 -2.31
N ASN A 25 33.41 -6.78 -2.91
CA ASN A 25 31.98 -7.04 -2.91
C ASN A 25 31.45 -7.32 -1.50
N ASP A 26 32.13 -8.16 -0.71
CA ASP A 26 31.73 -8.41 0.68
C ASP A 26 31.79 -7.13 1.53
N ALA A 27 32.82 -6.30 1.35
CA ALA A 27 32.89 -4.99 2.01
C ALA A 27 31.74 -4.05 1.60
N ALA A 28 31.38 -4.02 0.31
CA ALA A 28 30.27 -3.22 -0.20
C ALA A 28 28.90 -3.69 0.32
N LEU A 29 28.71 -5.01 0.47
CA LEU A 29 27.47 -5.54 1.06
C LEU A 29 27.30 -5.11 2.52
N ARG A 30 28.39 -5.05 3.30
CA ARG A 30 28.34 -4.56 4.68
C ARG A 30 27.99 -3.07 4.76
N THR A 31 28.48 -2.25 3.83
CA THR A 31 28.10 -0.83 3.80
C THR A 31 26.65 -0.63 3.40
N ILE A 32 26.14 -1.40 2.43
CA ILE A 32 24.71 -1.38 2.06
C ILE A 32 23.83 -1.77 3.25
N ALA A 33 24.19 -2.83 3.99
CA ALA A 33 23.45 -3.24 5.19
C ALA A 33 23.42 -2.12 6.25
N ARG A 34 24.55 -1.47 6.52
CA ARG A 34 24.63 -0.34 7.45
C ARG A 34 23.80 0.86 6.97
N LEU A 35 23.86 1.20 5.69
CA LEU A 35 23.08 2.29 5.11
C LEU A 35 21.58 2.01 5.19
N ASN A 36 21.15 0.77 4.92
CA ASN A 36 19.75 0.39 5.06
C ASN A 36 19.27 0.53 6.51
N GLN A 37 20.07 0.13 7.51
CA GLN A 37 19.74 0.35 8.91
C GLN A 37 19.61 1.85 9.26
N GLN A 38 20.55 2.68 8.78
CA GLN A 38 20.49 4.13 8.98
C GLN A 38 19.27 4.76 8.31
N LEU A 39 18.92 4.31 7.09
CA LEU A 39 17.76 4.78 6.35
C LEU A 39 16.46 4.40 7.09
N THR A 40 16.34 3.16 7.55
CA THR A 40 15.17 2.73 8.34
C THR A 40 15.06 3.50 9.64
N ALA A 41 16.16 3.75 10.34
CA ALA A 41 16.17 4.52 11.58
C ALA A 41 15.74 5.98 11.34
N ALA A 42 16.27 6.62 10.29
CA ALA A 42 15.90 7.98 9.90
C ALA A 42 14.41 8.07 9.52
N ARG A 43 13.89 7.11 8.76
CA ARG A 43 12.46 7.05 8.43
C ARG A 43 11.58 6.86 9.67
N SER A 44 11.98 6.01 10.62
CA SER A 44 11.21 5.84 11.86
C SER A 44 11.25 7.08 12.75
N ALA A 45 12.36 7.81 12.78
CA ALA A 45 12.46 9.07 13.52
C ALA A 45 11.57 10.16 12.89
N LEU A 46 11.56 10.25 11.56
CA LEU A 46 10.70 11.16 10.82
C LEU A 46 9.22 10.81 11.00
N ALA A 47 8.85 9.53 10.93
CA ALA A 47 7.48 9.09 11.24
C ALA A 47 7.07 9.38 12.69
N GLY A 48 8.03 9.41 13.63
CA GLY A 48 7.82 9.86 15.01
C GLY A 48 7.57 11.36 15.12
N MET A 49 8.23 12.19 14.31
CA MET A 49 8.02 13.64 14.26
C MET A 49 6.75 14.04 13.48
N GLU A 50 6.42 13.31 12.42
CA GLU A 50 5.22 13.52 11.59
C GLU A 50 3.94 13.00 12.23
N ARG A 51 4.03 12.25 13.33
CA ARG A 51 2.90 12.02 14.23
C ARG A 51 2.91 13.14 15.28
N PRO A 52 2.27 14.30 15.04
CA PRO A 52 2.00 15.19 16.14
C PRO A 52 1.07 14.42 17.08
N ASP A 53 1.48 14.31 18.33
CA ASP A 53 0.53 14.00 19.40
C ASP A 53 -0.67 14.94 19.24
N PRO A 54 -1.92 14.47 19.41
CA PRO A 54 -3.11 15.32 19.26
C PRO A 54 -3.08 16.56 20.18
N VAL A 55 -2.20 16.55 21.19
CA VAL A 55 -1.96 17.63 22.13
C VAL A 55 -1.09 18.75 21.52
N THR A 56 -0.02 18.42 20.78
CA THR A 56 0.87 19.42 20.15
C THR A 56 0.27 20.03 18.88
N ALA A 57 -0.57 19.29 18.14
CA ALA A 57 -1.34 19.87 17.03
C ALA A 57 -2.35 20.94 17.50
N MET A 58 -2.89 20.80 18.73
CA MET A 58 -3.79 21.78 19.32
C MET A 58 -3.04 23.02 19.82
N GLU A 59 -1.86 22.86 20.42
CA GLU A 59 -1.00 23.98 20.86
C GLU A 59 -0.44 24.79 19.69
N ILE A 60 -0.04 24.14 18.59
CA ILE A 60 0.49 24.83 17.39
C ILE A 60 -0.62 25.60 16.66
N ASN A 61 -1.86 25.07 16.61
CA ASN A 61 -3.01 25.78 16.04
C ASN A 61 -3.52 26.90 16.97
N ALA A 62 -3.47 26.72 18.29
CA ALA A 62 -3.80 27.76 19.26
C ALA A 62 -2.77 28.91 19.22
N ALA A 63 -1.48 28.60 19.11
CA ALA A 63 -0.42 29.61 18.94
C ALA A 63 -0.52 30.36 17.60
N ARG A 64 -0.88 29.66 16.51
CA ARG A 64 -1.17 30.31 15.21
C ARG A 64 -2.40 31.21 15.25
N SER A 65 -3.43 30.85 16.02
CA SER A 65 -4.63 31.67 16.16
C SER A 65 -4.44 32.85 17.11
N ALA A 66 -3.54 32.75 18.10
CA ALA A 66 -3.19 33.85 19.00
C ALA A 66 -2.27 34.90 18.35
N LEU A 67 -1.47 34.51 17.35
CA LEU A 67 -0.60 35.43 16.59
C LEU A 67 -1.33 36.19 15.46
N ALA A 68 -2.61 35.90 15.23
CA ALA A 68 -3.42 36.57 14.20
C ALA A 68 -4.12 37.86 14.68
N GLY A 69 -4.00 38.21 15.97
CA GLY A 69 -4.74 39.33 16.60
C GLY A 69 -3.89 40.47 17.17
N MET A 70 -2.58 40.48 16.98
CA MET A 70 -1.70 41.54 17.50
C MET A 70 -1.03 42.25 16.32
N GLU A 71 -1.31 43.55 16.17
CA GLU A 71 -0.64 44.43 15.23
C GLU A 71 0.89 44.32 15.37
N ARG A 72 1.58 44.22 14.23
CA ARG A 72 3.04 44.14 14.13
C ARG A 72 3.68 45.40 14.74
N PRO A 73 4.61 45.31 15.70
CA PRO A 73 5.65 46.32 15.84
C PRO A 73 6.79 46.04 14.85
N ASP A 74 7.49 47.11 14.48
CA ASP A 74 8.40 47.31 13.35
C ASP A 74 9.45 46.21 13.06
N PRO A 75 9.89 46.05 11.80
CA PRO A 75 10.84 45.02 11.41
C PRO A 75 12.28 45.51 11.63
N VAL A 76 12.88 45.13 12.75
CA VAL A 76 14.34 45.09 12.88
C VAL A 76 14.74 43.72 13.40
N THR A 77 15.72 43.12 12.71
CA THR A 77 16.30 41.77 12.94
C THR A 77 15.50 40.56 12.45
N ALA A 78 15.16 40.56 11.15
CA ALA A 78 15.16 39.32 10.38
C ALA A 78 16.53 39.21 9.68
N MET A 79 17.30 38.20 10.07
CA MET A 79 18.56 37.82 9.43
C MET A 79 18.36 37.66 7.93
N GLU A 80 19.12 38.44 7.16
CA GLU A 80 19.39 38.19 5.74
C GLU A 80 20.11 36.85 5.60
N ILE A 81 19.35 35.80 5.31
CA ILE A 81 19.90 34.64 4.62
C ILE A 81 19.89 35.03 3.15
N ASN A 82 21.07 35.38 2.65
CA ASN A 82 21.34 35.60 1.23
C ASN A 82 20.83 34.40 0.42
N ALA A 83 19.61 34.50 -0.11
CA ALA A 83 19.11 33.69 -1.22
C ALA A 83 19.70 34.24 -2.52
N GLY A 84 21.03 34.24 -2.58
CA GLY A 84 21.80 34.60 -3.76
C GLY A 84 22.11 33.37 -4.59
N GLU A 85 21.07 32.72 -5.11
CA GLU A 85 21.15 31.93 -6.35
C GLU A 85 19.80 32.11 -7.03
N GLU A 86 19.79 32.96 -8.07
CA GLU A 86 18.70 33.05 -9.02
C GLU A 86 18.44 31.65 -9.57
N LEU A 87 17.42 30.98 -9.03
CA LEU A 87 16.83 29.80 -9.66
C LEU A 87 16.48 30.23 -11.08
N GLY A 88 17.23 29.73 -12.06
CA GLY A 88 17.09 30.01 -13.50
C GLY A 88 15.81 29.43 -14.09
N LEU A 89 14.68 29.72 -13.45
CA LEU A 89 13.34 29.42 -13.89
C LEU A 89 12.71 30.75 -14.30
N ASP A 90 12.33 30.83 -15.57
CA ASP A 90 11.61 31.96 -16.12
C ASP A 90 10.35 32.25 -15.29
N LYS A 91 10.07 33.53 -15.06
CA LYS A 91 8.95 34.00 -14.21
C LYS A 91 7.60 33.45 -14.70
N ASP A 92 7.46 33.32 -16.02
CA ASP A 92 6.27 32.74 -16.66
C ASP A 92 6.05 31.26 -16.31
N PHE A 93 7.13 30.51 -16.04
CA PHE A 93 7.04 29.10 -15.64
C PHE A 93 6.67 28.94 -14.16
N LEU A 94 7.09 29.87 -13.31
CA LEU A 94 6.67 29.89 -11.90
C LEU A 94 5.17 30.17 -11.79
N ASP A 95 4.66 31.14 -12.55
CA ASP A 95 3.23 31.46 -12.58
C ASP A 95 2.39 30.28 -13.10
N GLN A 96 2.89 29.54 -14.11
CA GLN A 96 2.24 28.33 -14.59
C GLN A 96 2.25 27.17 -13.58
N LEU A 97 3.31 27.06 -12.78
CA LEU A 97 3.44 26.04 -11.75
C LEU A 97 2.48 26.33 -10.60
N ASP A 98 2.42 27.58 -10.16
CA ASP A 98 1.53 28.03 -9.10
C ASP A 98 0.06 27.83 -9.51
N ALA A 99 -0.33 28.25 -10.72
CA ALA A 99 -1.67 28.03 -11.26
C ALA A 99 -2.06 26.54 -11.35
N LYS A 100 -1.13 25.67 -11.79
CA LYS A 100 -1.36 24.21 -11.82
C LYS A 100 -1.45 23.61 -10.42
N SER A 101 -0.69 24.15 -9.46
CA SER A 101 -0.72 23.68 -8.07
C SER A 101 -2.04 24.02 -7.38
N GLU A 102 -2.59 25.21 -7.61
CA GLU A 102 -3.89 25.64 -7.10
C GLU A 102 -5.03 24.83 -7.72
N ALA A 103 -4.96 24.58 -9.03
CA ALA A 103 -5.92 23.70 -9.72
C ALA A 103 -5.88 22.26 -9.19
N LEU A 104 -4.69 21.70 -8.92
CA LEU A 104 -4.57 20.34 -8.40
C LEU A 104 -4.93 20.23 -6.91
N THR A 105 -4.69 21.27 -6.11
CA THR A 105 -5.07 21.26 -4.69
C THR A 105 -6.58 21.35 -4.50
N THR A 106 -7.27 22.13 -5.33
CA THR A 106 -8.75 22.15 -5.36
C THR A 106 -9.33 20.81 -5.85
N ALA A 107 -8.78 20.24 -6.92
CA ALA A 107 -9.18 18.91 -7.41
C ALA A 107 -8.92 17.79 -6.37
N ARG A 108 -7.78 17.82 -5.66
CA ARG A 108 -7.47 16.88 -4.57
C ARG A 108 -8.46 16.98 -3.41
N ARG A 109 -8.92 18.19 -3.07
CA ARG A 109 -9.94 18.41 -2.03
C ARG A 109 -11.32 17.93 -2.44
N GLN A 110 -11.64 17.94 -3.74
CA GLN A 110 -12.91 17.43 -4.27
C GLN A 110 -12.93 15.90 -4.35
N ARG A 111 -11.79 15.27 -4.66
CA ARG A 111 -11.67 13.80 -4.82
C ARG A 111 -11.96 12.96 -3.57
N GLY A 112 -12.13 13.59 -2.39
CA GLY A 112 -12.50 12.93 -1.14
C GLY A 112 -13.79 13.43 -0.49
N LYS A 113 -14.49 14.41 -1.10
CA LYS A 113 -15.73 14.97 -0.54
C LYS A 113 -17.00 14.36 -1.12
N GLU A 114 -16.95 13.93 -2.37
CA GLU A 114 -18.05 13.19 -2.98
C GLU A 114 -17.71 11.70 -2.87
N PRO A 115 -18.40 10.94 -2.00
CA PRO A 115 -18.33 9.49 -2.13
C PRO A 115 -18.80 9.13 -3.54
N PRO A 116 -18.14 8.18 -4.23
CA PRO A 116 -18.56 7.77 -5.56
C PRO A 116 -20.04 7.38 -5.54
N GLN A 117 -20.77 7.74 -6.60
CA GLN A 117 -22.22 7.57 -6.74
C GLN A 117 -22.70 6.10 -6.65
N THR A 118 -21.78 5.15 -6.54
CA THR A 118 -21.99 3.72 -6.32
C THR A 118 -22.19 3.33 -4.85
N ASP A 119 -21.88 4.23 -3.92
CA ASP A 119 -21.93 3.92 -2.48
C ASP A 119 -23.35 4.13 -1.94
N ALA A 120 -23.89 3.12 -1.27
CA ALA A 120 -25.24 3.15 -0.70
C ALA A 120 -25.39 4.30 0.30
N LYS A 121 -26.46 5.09 0.15
CA LYS A 121 -26.76 6.17 1.11
C LYS A 121 -27.13 5.57 2.46
N VAL A 122 -26.83 6.29 3.55
CA VAL A 122 -27.11 5.82 4.93
C VAL A 122 -28.60 5.46 5.13
N GLU A 123 -29.51 6.13 4.43
CA GLU A 123 -30.95 5.85 4.46
C GLU A 123 -31.33 4.54 3.74
N GLU A 124 -30.58 4.15 2.70
CA GLU A 124 -30.80 2.89 1.98
C GLU A 124 -30.30 1.71 2.80
N LEU A 125 -29.19 1.89 3.54
CA LEU A 125 -28.68 0.88 4.47
C LEU A 125 -29.69 0.54 5.57
N GLN A 126 -30.44 1.53 6.06
CA GLN A 126 -31.49 1.31 7.08
C GLN A 126 -32.69 0.53 6.55
N ARG A 127 -32.93 0.53 5.23
CA ARG A 127 -34.03 -0.21 4.59
C ARG A 127 -33.64 -1.63 4.18
N MET A 128 -32.37 -2.01 4.32
CA MET A 128 -31.95 -3.36 3.98
C MET A 128 -32.42 -4.34 5.05
N GLU A 129 -33.34 -5.22 4.66
CA GLU A 129 -33.83 -6.31 5.50
C GLU A 129 -33.21 -7.64 5.06
N LEU A 130 -33.00 -8.53 6.04
CA LEU A 130 -32.50 -9.87 5.78
C LEU A 130 -33.61 -10.70 5.13
N LYS A 131 -33.40 -11.08 3.86
CA LYS A 131 -34.37 -11.93 3.14
C LYS A 131 -34.27 -13.40 3.57
N ARG A 132 -33.04 -13.90 3.81
CA ARG A 132 -32.77 -15.31 4.14
C ARG A 132 -31.52 -15.43 5.01
N GLU A 133 -31.54 -16.37 5.96
CA GLU A 133 -30.42 -16.68 6.86
C GLU A 133 -30.17 -18.19 6.84
N ASN A 134 -28.99 -18.60 6.36
CA ASN A 134 -28.55 -19.99 6.41
C ASN A 134 -27.28 -20.10 7.24
N LYS A 135 -27.39 -20.74 8.41
CA LYS A 135 -26.32 -20.83 9.41
C LYS A 135 -25.30 -21.94 9.12
N ASN A 136 -25.63 -22.86 8.23
CA ASN A 136 -24.91 -24.14 8.06
C ASN A 136 -24.25 -24.27 6.67
N LEU A 137 -23.63 -23.20 6.17
CA LEU A 137 -22.84 -23.28 4.95
C LEU A 137 -21.44 -23.84 5.26
N HIS A 138 -20.69 -23.21 6.16
CA HIS A 138 -19.31 -23.58 6.47
C HIS A 138 -19.14 -24.18 7.86
N ASP A 139 -17.99 -24.83 8.10
CA ASP A 139 -17.67 -25.41 9.40
C ASP A 139 -17.66 -24.34 10.52
N SER A 140 -18.26 -24.66 11.67
CA SER A 140 -18.43 -23.72 12.79
C SER A 140 -17.14 -23.37 13.53
N ASN A 141 -16.03 -24.06 13.23
CA ASN A 141 -14.73 -23.83 13.84
C ASN A 141 -13.59 -24.15 12.85
N PRO A 142 -12.86 -23.15 12.31
CA PRO A 142 -13.00 -21.70 12.51
C PRO A 142 -14.17 -21.09 11.71
N PRO A 143 -15.04 -20.26 12.33
CA PRO A 143 -16.15 -19.63 11.63
C PRO A 143 -15.65 -18.46 10.77
N GLY A 144 -16.11 -18.41 9.53
CA GLY A 144 -15.89 -17.24 8.67
C GLY A 144 -16.09 -17.53 7.18
N ILE A 145 -16.93 -16.72 6.55
CA ILE A 145 -17.04 -16.61 5.09
C ILE A 145 -16.16 -15.42 4.69
N LEU A 146 -15.17 -15.66 3.84
CA LEU A 146 -14.19 -14.64 3.43
C LEU A 146 -14.56 -13.98 2.11
N SER A 147 -15.25 -14.72 1.24
CA SER A 147 -15.63 -14.26 -0.09
C SER A 147 -16.97 -14.86 -0.47
N LEU A 148 -17.74 -14.08 -1.21
CA LEU A 148 -19.06 -14.45 -1.70
C LEU A 148 -19.24 -13.82 -3.07
N ASP A 149 -19.76 -14.61 -4.02
CA ASP A 149 -20.19 -14.14 -5.32
C ASP A 149 -21.62 -14.61 -5.63
N LEU A 150 -22.39 -13.76 -6.28
CA LEU A 150 -23.82 -13.90 -6.55
C LEU A 150 -24.07 -13.75 -8.04
N GLN A 151 -24.46 -14.83 -8.72
CA GLN A 151 -24.86 -14.82 -10.13
C GLN A 151 -26.28 -15.35 -10.25
N GLY A 152 -27.25 -14.44 -10.31
CA GLY A 152 -28.67 -14.76 -10.44
C GLY A 152 -29.19 -15.57 -9.25
N THR A 153 -29.45 -16.86 -9.49
CA THR A 153 -29.98 -17.82 -8.50
C THR A 153 -28.88 -18.61 -7.80
N MET A 154 -27.65 -18.59 -8.33
CA MET A 154 -26.54 -19.38 -7.82
C MET A 154 -25.52 -18.50 -7.10
N THR A 155 -25.01 -19.02 -5.99
CA THR A 155 -24.12 -18.29 -5.10
C THR A 155 -22.93 -19.16 -4.77
N ALA A 156 -21.75 -18.58 -4.75
CA ALA A 156 -20.55 -19.28 -4.33
C ALA A 156 -19.97 -18.61 -3.10
N THR A 157 -19.70 -19.40 -2.07
CA THR A 157 -19.12 -18.94 -0.82
C THR A 157 -17.77 -19.60 -0.57
N GLY A 158 -16.77 -18.78 -0.23
CA GLY A 158 -15.43 -19.22 0.13
C GLY A 158 -15.20 -19.07 1.62
N GLY A 159 -14.95 -20.19 2.31
CA GLY A 159 -14.81 -20.22 3.76
C GLY A 159 -13.36 -20.27 4.27
N VAL A 160 -13.20 -20.00 5.57
CA VAL A 160 -11.95 -20.28 6.31
C VAL A 160 -11.68 -21.80 6.39
N ASP A 161 -12.74 -22.61 6.31
CA ASP A 161 -12.72 -24.07 6.25
C ASP A 161 -12.09 -24.66 4.97
N LYS A 162 -11.63 -23.78 4.06
CA LYS A 162 -10.95 -24.12 2.80
C LYS A 162 -11.88 -24.78 1.77
N LYS A 163 -13.19 -24.74 2.02
CA LYS A 163 -14.20 -25.26 1.10
C LYS A 163 -14.78 -24.09 0.31
N VAL A 164 -14.96 -24.31 -0.99
CA VAL A 164 -15.83 -23.45 -1.81
C VAL A 164 -17.16 -24.17 -1.91
N ILE A 165 -18.24 -23.50 -1.53
CA ILE A 165 -19.57 -24.09 -1.52
C ILE A 165 -20.39 -23.38 -2.57
N LEU A 166 -20.97 -24.17 -3.48
CA LEU A 166 -21.93 -23.71 -4.46
C LEU A 166 -23.33 -23.95 -3.90
N TYR A 167 -24.07 -22.87 -3.77
CA TYR A 167 -25.37 -22.85 -3.11
C TYR A 167 -26.41 -22.23 -4.03
N ASN A 168 -27.52 -22.93 -4.21
CA ASN A 168 -28.63 -22.48 -5.04
C ASN A 168 -29.71 -21.82 -4.16
N LEU A 169 -30.01 -20.56 -4.44
CA LEU A 169 -31.00 -19.78 -3.70
C LEU A 169 -32.44 -20.25 -3.97
N GLU A 170 -32.75 -20.88 -5.10
CA GLU A 170 -34.13 -21.28 -5.38
C GLU A 170 -34.51 -22.58 -4.67
N SER A 171 -33.61 -23.57 -4.71
CA SER A 171 -33.82 -24.87 -4.07
C SER A 171 -33.44 -24.91 -2.60
N ASP A 172 -32.68 -23.92 -2.11
CA ASP A 172 -32.16 -23.87 -0.75
C ASP A 172 -31.24 -25.08 -0.42
N GLU A 173 -30.53 -25.58 -1.44
CA GLU A 173 -29.66 -26.76 -1.36
C GLU A 173 -28.22 -26.44 -1.74
N ILE A 174 -27.28 -27.21 -1.16
CA ILE A 174 -25.86 -27.19 -1.53
C ILE A 174 -25.67 -28.12 -2.72
N GLU A 175 -25.42 -27.55 -3.90
CA GLU A 175 -25.21 -28.32 -5.13
C GLU A 175 -23.83 -28.98 -5.16
N ALA A 176 -22.80 -28.25 -4.71
CA ALA A 176 -21.45 -28.74 -4.72
C ALA A 176 -20.61 -28.17 -3.58
N THR A 177 -19.74 -29.02 -3.03
CA THR A 177 -18.69 -28.60 -2.10
C THR A 177 -17.34 -28.96 -2.73
N PHE A 178 -16.58 -27.94 -3.09
CA PHE A 178 -15.26 -28.11 -3.67
C PHE A 178 -14.19 -28.09 -2.57
N VAL A 179 -13.45 -29.19 -2.46
CA VAL A 179 -12.33 -29.35 -1.52
C VAL A 179 -11.05 -29.51 -2.32
N GLY A 180 -10.05 -28.69 -2.03
CA GLY A 180 -8.75 -28.78 -2.71
C GLY A 180 -7.72 -27.76 -2.22
N HIS A 181 -8.19 -26.59 -1.78
CA HIS A 181 -7.30 -25.55 -1.25
C HIS A 181 -6.69 -25.96 0.09
N ARG A 182 -5.38 -25.71 0.25
CA ARG A 182 -4.65 -26.02 1.50
C ARG A 182 -4.76 -24.93 2.56
N LYS A 183 -5.10 -23.72 2.14
CA LYS A 183 -5.26 -22.51 2.96
C LYS A 183 -6.68 -21.94 2.77
N LYS A 184 -7.04 -20.96 3.61
CA LYS A 184 -8.30 -20.22 3.52
C LYS A 184 -8.45 -19.55 2.16
N ILE A 185 -9.68 -19.51 1.65
CA ILE A 185 -9.98 -18.95 0.34
C ILE A 185 -10.07 -17.43 0.46
N SER A 186 -9.34 -16.70 -0.38
CA SER A 186 -9.29 -15.23 -0.34
C SER A 186 -10.32 -14.59 -1.26
N SER A 187 -10.59 -15.23 -2.40
CA SER A 187 -11.49 -14.73 -3.44
C SER A 187 -12.16 -15.92 -4.12
N VAL A 188 -13.43 -15.73 -4.45
CA VAL A 188 -14.25 -16.64 -5.24
C VAL A 188 -14.94 -15.80 -6.31
N LEU A 189 -14.99 -16.34 -7.53
CA LEU A 189 -15.67 -15.72 -8.65
C LEU A 189 -16.40 -16.79 -9.46
N LEU A 190 -17.71 -16.60 -9.60
CA LEU A 190 -18.57 -17.36 -10.50
C LEU A 190 -18.51 -16.72 -11.88
N LEU A 191 -18.12 -17.52 -12.86
CA LEU A 191 -18.15 -17.05 -14.24
C LEU A 191 -19.60 -16.96 -14.74
N PRO A 192 -19.91 -16.01 -15.66
CA PRO A 192 -21.27 -15.83 -16.18
C PRO A 192 -21.82 -17.03 -16.96
N ASN A 193 -20.95 -17.99 -17.31
CA ASN A 193 -21.35 -19.25 -17.93
C ASN A 193 -22.01 -20.22 -16.94
N LEU A 194 -22.06 -19.90 -15.63
CA LEU A 194 -22.65 -20.68 -14.54
C LEU A 194 -22.03 -22.08 -14.33
N GLU A 195 -21.13 -22.52 -15.20
CA GLU A 195 -20.51 -23.84 -15.12
C GLU A 195 -19.16 -23.83 -14.41
N THR A 196 -18.55 -22.66 -14.22
CA THR A 196 -17.17 -22.55 -13.75
C THR A 196 -17.02 -21.61 -12.56
N VAL A 197 -16.35 -22.10 -11.52
CA VAL A 197 -16.02 -21.34 -10.31
C VAL A 197 -14.50 -21.17 -10.23
N LEU A 198 -14.05 -19.92 -10.15
CA LEU A 198 -12.67 -19.57 -9.87
C LEU A 198 -12.51 -19.31 -8.37
N SER A 199 -11.43 -19.80 -7.79
CA SER A 199 -11.13 -19.60 -6.38
C SER A 199 -9.64 -19.49 -6.14
N ASP A 200 -9.25 -18.48 -5.37
CA ASP A 200 -7.86 -18.22 -5.04
C ASP A 200 -7.60 -18.45 -3.55
N SER A 201 -6.39 -18.94 -3.25
CA SER A 201 -5.89 -19.05 -1.88
C SER A 201 -4.46 -18.55 -1.80
N ASN A 202 -4.15 -17.82 -0.73
CA ASN A 202 -2.86 -17.15 -0.59
C ASN A 202 -1.77 -18.15 -0.15
N MET A 203 -1.20 -18.87 -1.13
CA MET A 203 -0.07 -19.76 -0.91
C MET A 203 1.23 -18.97 -0.77
N GLU A 204 1.55 -18.53 0.45
CA GLU A 204 2.92 -18.11 0.77
C GLU A 204 3.89 -19.25 0.41
N LYS A 205 4.85 -18.94 -0.46
CA LYS A 205 6.01 -19.78 -0.72
C LYS A 205 6.85 -19.82 0.57
N ARG A 206 7.10 -21.02 1.06
CA ARG A 206 8.14 -21.27 2.08
C ARG A 206 9.52 -21.01 1.49
#